data_AF-A0A8R1DHW3-F1
#
_entry.id   AF-A0A8R1DHW3-F1
#
_cell.length_a   1.000
_cell.length_b   1.000
_cell.length_c   1.000
_cell.angle_alpha   90.00
_cell.angle_beta   90.00
_cell.angle_gamma   90.00
#
_symmetry.space_group_name_H-M   'P 1'
#
loop_
_entity.id
_entity.type
_entity.pdbx_description
1 polymer ?
#
loop_
_entity_poly.entity_id
_entity_poly.type
_entity_poly.pdbx_seq_one_letter_code
_entity_poly.pdbx_strand_id
1 'polypeptide(L)'
;MSNKIKDIDTSDETDINEAVLFCQQQGKNQSAKIPEETRIYCNFINFYIEKFVQCDEKVDAKQSDCVENWDPFSEDSYDTEVECDEFFGPDDCIRWEIAETCGEKAWAAFRDHILPIKALYCE
;
A
#
# COMPACT_ATOMS: atom_id res chain seq x y z
N MET A 1 22.93 4.71 0.10
CA MET A 1 22.33 4.17 -1.14
C MET A 1 20.89 4.62 -1.12
N SER A 2 20.45 5.46 -2.08
CA SER A 2 19.06 5.95 -2.11
C SER A 2 18.12 4.78 -2.27
N ASN A 3 17.11 4.67 -1.42
CA ASN A 3 16.07 3.66 -1.52
C ASN A 3 15.12 4.14 -2.60
N LYS A 4 15.39 3.77 -3.87
CA LYS A 4 14.62 4.21 -5.05
C LYS A 4 13.11 4.02 -4.94
N ILE A 5 12.65 3.19 -4.01
CA ILE A 5 11.24 2.92 -3.77
C ILE A 5 10.54 4.05 -3.01
N LYS A 6 11.27 4.79 -2.15
CA LYS A 6 10.72 5.95 -1.45
C LYS A 6 10.54 7.16 -2.36
N ASP A 7 11.21 7.16 -3.52
CA ASP A 7 11.17 8.23 -4.52
C ASP A 7 10.13 7.94 -5.63
N ILE A 8 9.26 6.94 -5.45
CA ILE A 8 8.27 6.52 -6.46
C ILE A 8 7.04 7.41 -6.35
N ASP A 9 6.80 8.21 -7.38
CA ASP A 9 5.55 8.94 -7.55
C ASP A 9 4.47 7.98 -8.09
N THR A 10 3.48 7.66 -7.26
CA THR A 10 2.37 6.77 -7.65
C THR A 10 1.37 7.41 -8.62
N SER A 11 1.58 8.67 -9.01
CA SER A 11 0.82 9.35 -10.07
C SER A 11 1.41 9.14 -11.48
N ASP A 12 2.63 8.61 -11.61
CA ASP A 12 3.25 8.24 -12.89
C ASP A 12 3.20 6.71 -13.12
N GLU A 13 2.45 6.27 -14.12
CA GLU A 13 2.35 4.86 -14.53
C GLU A 13 3.73 4.23 -14.84
N THR A 14 4.73 5.05 -15.20
CA THR A 14 6.10 4.61 -15.52
C THR A 14 6.83 4.14 -14.27
N ASP A 15 6.68 4.87 -13.15
CA ASP A 15 7.37 4.59 -11.90
C ASP A 15 6.79 3.37 -11.16
N ILE A 16 5.46 3.16 -11.26
CA ILE A 16 4.79 1.95 -10.76
C ILE A 16 5.30 0.70 -11.49
N ASN A 17 5.39 0.75 -12.82
CA ASN A 17 5.85 -0.40 -13.61
C ASN A 17 7.31 -0.76 -13.30
N GLU A 18 8.17 0.24 -13.08
CA GLU A 18 9.55 0.00 -12.62
C GLU A 18 9.60 -0.63 -11.23
N ALA A 19 8.78 -0.17 -10.29
CA ALA A 19 8.63 -0.75 -8.95
C ALA A 19 8.25 -2.22 -9.01
N VAL A 20 7.22 -2.54 -9.79
CA VAL A 20 6.71 -3.90 -9.98
C VAL A 20 7.79 -4.79 -10.56
N LEU A 21 8.47 -4.35 -11.63
CA LEU A 21 9.56 -5.11 -12.25
C LEU A 21 10.72 -5.35 -11.27
N PHE A 22 11.11 -4.34 -10.50
CA PHE A 22 12.13 -4.48 -9.47
C PHE A 22 11.72 -5.54 -8.44
N CYS A 23 10.51 -5.45 -7.88
CA CYS A 23 10.02 -6.34 -6.84
C CYS A 23 9.84 -7.79 -7.32
N GLN A 24 9.38 -7.98 -8.56
CA GLN A 24 9.30 -9.31 -9.18
C GLN A 24 10.67 -9.94 -9.43
N GLN A 25 11.70 -9.13 -9.72
CA GLN A 25 13.08 -9.61 -9.89
C GLN A 25 13.69 -10.04 -8.54
N GLN A 26 13.40 -9.32 -7.45
CA GLN A 26 13.90 -9.68 -6.11
C GLN A 26 13.28 -10.99 -5.59
N GLY A 27 12.00 -11.25 -5.86
CA GLY A 27 11.35 -12.52 -5.51
C GLY A 27 12.01 -13.76 -6.15
N LYS A 28 12.72 -13.57 -7.26
CA LYS A 28 13.46 -14.62 -7.98
C LYS A 28 14.92 -14.73 -7.55
N ASN A 29 15.46 -13.76 -6.83
CA ASN A 29 16.88 -13.66 -6.50
C ASN A 29 17.10 -13.57 -4.99
N GLN A 30 17.07 -14.71 -4.29
CA GLN A 30 17.23 -14.82 -2.83
C GLN A 30 18.61 -14.38 -2.29
N SER A 31 19.52 -13.96 -3.16
CA SER A 31 20.88 -13.52 -2.80
C SER A 31 21.04 -12.00 -2.70
N ALA A 32 20.02 -11.21 -3.06
CA ALA A 32 20.06 -9.77 -2.97
C ALA A 32 19.87 -9.30 -1.51
N LYS A 33 20.88 -8.63 -0.96
CA LYS A 33 20.76 -7.90 0.31
C LYS A 33 19.97 -6.61 0.08
N ILE A 34 18.65 -6.71 0.06
CA ILE A 34 17.78 -5.53 0.02
C ILE A 34 17.50 -5.01 1.44
N PRO A 35 17.33 -3.69 1.62
CA PRO A 35 16.85 -3.12 2.87
C PRO A 35 15.50 -3.74 3.30
N GLU A 36 15.24 -3.80 4.60
CA GLU A 36 13.98 -4.35 5.13
C GLU A 36 12.76 -3.55 4.65
N GLU A 37 12.86 -2.22 4.60
CA GLU A 37 11.84 -1.34 4.03
C GLU A 37 11.51 -1.73 2.59
N THR A 38 12.53 -1.91 1.74
CA THR A 38 12.38 -2.35 0.35
C THR A 38 11.67 -3.69 0.26
N ARG A 39 11.97 -4.62 1.18
CA ARG A 39 11.28 -5.91 1.24
C ARG A 39 9.81 -5.75 1.61
N ILE A 40 9.49 -4.89 2.57
CA ILE A 40 8.11 -4.57 2.99
C ILE A 40 7.31 -4.03 1.80
N TYR A 41 7.83 -3.03 1.09
CA TYR A 41 7.19 -2.50 -0.11
C TYR A 41 6.97 -3.55 -1.19
N CYS A 42 8.00 -4.34 -1.49
CA CYS A 42 7.87 -5.36 -2.53
C CYS A 42 6.87 -6.46 -2.18
N ASN A 43 6.73 -6.81 -0.89
CA ASN A 43 5.69 -7.73 -0.46
C ASN A 43 4.30 -7.15 -0.70
N PHE A 44 4.09 -5.88 -0.37
CA PHE A 44 2.82 -5.19 -0.61
C PHE A 44 2.51 -5.07 -2.11
N ILE A 45 3.44 -4.55 -2.92
CA ILE A 45 3.26 -4.37 -4.37
C ILE A 45 2.92 -5.70 -5.05
N ASN A 46 3.67 -6.76 -4.74
CA ASN A 46 3.40 -8.08 -5.34
C ASN A 46 2.02 -8.61 -4.93
N PHE A 47 1.64 -8.48 -3.66
CA PHE A 47 0.29 -8.83 -3.21
C PHE A 47 -0.78 -8.00 -3.94
N TYR A 48 -0.58 -6.69 -4.01
CA TYR A 48 -1.55 -5.76 -4.57
C TYR A 48 -1.84 -6.09 -6.04
N ILE A 49 -0.79 -6.19 -6.85
CA ILE A 49 -0.90 -6.49 -8.28
C ILE A 49 -1.42 -7.91 -8.53
N GLU A 50 -0.94 -8.92 -7.78
CA GLU A 50 -1.31 -10.31 -8.06
C GLU A 50 -2.67 -10.73 -7.51
N LYS A 51 -3.14 -10.07 -6.43
CA LYS A 51 -4.28 -10.55 -5.62
C LYS A 51 -5.33 -9.50 -5.31
N PHE A 52 -4.98 -8.20 -5.31
CA PHE A 52 -5.86 -7.16 -4.78
C PHE A 52 -6.42 -6.20 -5.83
N VAL A 53 -5.76 -6.01 -6.97
CA VAL A 53 -6.14 -5.01 -8.00
C VAL A 53 -7.62 -5.09 -8.43
N GLN A 54 -8.19 -6.29 -8.55
CA GLN A 54 -9.62 -6.44 -8.90
C GLN A 54 -10.59 -6.02 -7.80
N CYS A 55 -10.15 -6.03 -6.54
CA CYS A 55 -10.91 -5.51 -5.43
C CYS A 55 -10.81 -3.99 -5.40
N ASP A 56 -9.59 -3.49 -5.53
CA ASP A 56 -9.25 -2.08 -5.58
C ASP A 56 -10.06 -1.33 -6.65
N GLU A 57 -10.07 -1.82 -7.89
CA GLU A 57 -10.90 -1.26 -8.98
C GLU A 57 -12.40 -1.14 -8.63
N LYS A 58 -12.93 -2.04 -7.80
CA LYS A 58 -14.34 -2.00 -7.37
C LYS A 58 -14.57 -1.03 -6.23
N VAL A 59 -13.59 -0.88 -5.35
CA VAL A 59 -13.61 0.09 -4.25
C VAL A 59 -13.51 1.49 -4.85
N ASP A 60 -12.57 1.73 -5.76
CA ASP A 60 -12.41 2.99 -6.48
C ASP A 60 -13.65 3.38 -7.28
N ALA A 61 -14.31 2.40 -7.91
CA ALA A 61 -15.54 2.64 -8.66
C ALA A 61 -16.72 3.13 -7.79
N LYS A 62 -16.64 3.03 -6.46
CA LYS A 62 -17.64 3.62 -5.57
C LYS A 62 -17.55 5.14 -5.49
N GLN A 63 -16.37 5.72 -5.73
CA GLN A 63 -16.13 7.16 -5.64
C GLN A 63 -16.69 7.75 -4.34
N SER A 64 -16.44 7.07 -3.21
CA SER A 64 -16.87 7.57 -1.92
C SER A 64 -15.88 8.61 -1.41
N ASP A 65 -16.36 9.53 -0.57
CA ASP A 65 -15.51 10.53 0.08
C ASP A 65 -14.33 9.88 0.83
N CYS A 66 -14.51 8.66 1.35
CA CYS A 66 -13.42 7.92 1.99
C CYS A 66 -12.31 7.58 1.01
N VAL A 67 -12.66 6.95 -0.12
CA VAL A 67 -11.68 6.49 -1.11
C VAL A 67 -11.00 7.68 -1.80
N GLU A 68 -11.75 8.73 -2.12
CA GLU A 68 -11.19 9.92 -2.80
C GLU A 68 -10.21 10.72 -1.92
N ASN A 69 -10.39 10.68 -0.60
CA ASN A 69 -9.54 11.43 0.34
C ASN A 69 -8.49 10.56 1.04
N TRP A 70 -8.46 9.25 0.78
CA TRP A 70 -7.50 8.36 1.41
C TRP A 70 -6.20 8.33 0.62
N ASP A 71 -5.18 8.97 1.17
CA ASP A 71 -3.82 8.94 0.65
C ASP A 71 -2.86 8.39 1.72
N PRO A 72 -2.63 7.06 1.74
CA PRO A 72 -1.81 6.42 2.75
C PRO A 72 -0.30 6.65 2.58
N PHE A 73 0.12 7.41 1.57
CA PHE A 73 1.52 7.62 1.19
C PHE A 73 1.88 9.10 1.01
N SER A 74 1.01 10.03 1.41
CA SER A 74 1.28 11.46 1.33
C SER A 74 2.53 11.80 2.16
N GLU A 75 3.48 12.53 1.58
CA GLU A 75 4.74 12.92 2.25
C GLU A 75 4.50 13.71 3.54
N ASP A 76 3.31 14.34 3.68
CA ASP A 76 2.91 15.15 4.82
C ASP A 76 2.03 14.39 5.84
N SER A 77 1.69 13.12 5.59
CA SER A 77 0.53 12.47 6.24
C SER A 77 0.79 11.71 7.54
N TYR A 78 1.99 11.66 8.12
CA TYR A 78 2.25 10.82 9.32
C TYR A 78 3.25 11.41 10.33
N ASP A 79 3.29 12.74 10.49
CA ASP A 79 4.19 13.39 11.46
C ASP A 79 3.66 13.31 12.92
N THR A 80 2.43 12.85 13.13
CA THR A 80 1.79 12.78 14.45
C THR A 80 1.09 11.44 14.75
N GLU A 81 0.94 11.11 16.05
CA GLU A 81 0.19 9.91 16.50
C GLU A 81 -1.27 9.89 15.99
N VAL A 82 -1.90 11.07 15.87
CA VAL A 82 -3.30 11.20 15.42
C VAL A 82 -3.46 10.78 13.96
N GLU A 83 -2.55 11.22 13.09
CA GLU A 83 -2.57 10.84 11.68
C GLU A 83 -2.29 9.34 11.48
N CYS A 84 -1.52 8.76 12.38
CA CYS A 84 -1.26 7.32 12.42
C CYS A 84 -2.43 6.47 12.89
N ASP A 85 -3.29 6.99 13.76
CA ASP A 85 -4.56 6.35 14.12
C ASP A 85 -5.56 6.43 12.95
N GLU A 86 -5.51 7.48 12.14
CA GLU A 86 -6.36 7.70 10.96
C GLU A 86 -5.76 7.12 9.66
N PHE A 87 -4.76 6.25 9.74
CA PHE A 87 -4.09 5.64 8.57
C PHE A 87 -5.06 4.97 7.58
N PHE A 88 -6.16 4.40 8.07
CA PHE A 88 -7.21 3.79 7.23
C PHE A 88 -8.37 4.74 6.91
N GLY A 89 -8.11 6.04 7.00
CA GLY A 89 -9.08 7.11 6.92
C GLY A 89 -9.89 7.27 8.22
N PRO A 90 -10.70 8.35 8.30
CA PRO A 90 -11.56 8.60 9.45
C PRO A 90 -12.48 7.40 9.75
N ASP A 91 -12.62 7.03 11.02
CA ASP A 91 -13.45 5.92 11.49
C ASP A 91 -13.15 4.55 10.82
N ASP A 92 -11.90 4.32 10.41
CA ASP A 92 -11.46 3.14 9.63
C ASP A 92 -12.25 2.97 8.32
N CYS A 93 -12.63 4.06 7.65
CA CYS A 93 -13.53 3.98 6.51
C CYS A 93 -13.03 3.04 5.39
N ILE A 94 -11.71 2.95 5.14
CA ILE A 94 -11.14 2.07 4.11
C ILE A 94 -11.32 0.60 4.45
N ARG A 95 -11.28 0.24 5.74
CA ARG A 95 -11.64 -1.11 6.16
C ARG A 95 -13.03 -1.47 5.67
N TRP A 96 -14.00 -0.58 5.89
CA TRP A 96 -15.40 -0.80 5.54
C TRP A 96 -15.57 -0.86 4.03
N GLU A 97 -14.94 0.05 3.29
CA GLU A 97 -15.00 0.07 1.84
C GLU A 97 -14.54 -1.25 1.22
N ILE A 98 -13.41 -1.80 1.70
CA ILE A 98 -12.90 -3.09 1.23
C ILE A 98 -13.79 -4.25 1.69
N ALA A 99 -14.16 -4.29 2.98
CA ALA A 99 -14.92 -5.39 3.55
C ALA A 99 -16.33 -5.52 2.94
N GLU A 100 -17.01 -4.40 2.65
CA GLU A 100 -18.34 -4.42 2.03
C GLU A 100 -18.28 -4.77 0.54
N THR A 101 -17.23 -4.35 -0.16
CA THR A 101 -17.09 -4.56 -1.62
C THR A 101 -16.58 -5.95 -1.97
N CYS A 102 -15.61 -6.43 -1.20
CA CYS A 102 -14.82 -7.62 -1.53
C CYS A 102 -14.86 -8.68 -0.43
N GLY A 103 -15.47 -8.37 0.71
CA GLY A 103 -15.61 -9.26 1.86
C GLY A 103 -14.47 -9.13 2.87
N GLU A 104 -14.75 -9.55 4.11
CA GLU A 104 -13.81 -9.52 5.24
C GLU A 104 -12.48 -10.26 4.96
N LYS A 105 -12.48 -11.25 4.08
CA LYS A 105 -11.23 -11.95 3.69
C LYS A 105 -10.30 -11.07 2.86
N ALA A 106 -10.86 -10.25 1.96
CA ALA A 106 -10.08 -9.30 1.17
C ALA A 106 -9.50 -8.21 2.08
N TRP A 107 -10.31 -7.71 3.02
CA TRP A 107 -9.84 -6.77 4.05
C TRP A 107 -8.70 -7.37 4.88
N ALA A 108 -8.86 -8.59 5.41
CA ALA A 108 -7.83 -9.22 6.21
C ALA A 108 -6.51 -9.38 5.43
N ALA A 109 -6.59 -9.82 4.16
CA ALA A 109 -5.42 -9.94 3.30
C ALA A 109 -4.75 -8.58 3.04
N PHE A 110 -5.53 -7.55 2.75
CA PHE A 110 -5.03 -6.18 2.55
C PHE A 110 -4.33 -5.66 3.81
N ARG A 111 -5.02 -5.74 4.94
CA ARG A 111 -4.53 -5.30 6.26
C ARG A 111 -3.19 -5.95 6.61
N ASP A 112 -3.07 -7.26 6.41
CA ASP A 112 -1.85 -8.00 6.77
C ASP A 112 -0.63 -7.55 5.93
N HIS A 113 -0.83 -6.99 4.73
CA HIS A 113 0.25 -6.49 3.86
C HIS A 113 0.53 -4.99 4.02
N ILE A 114 -0.48 -4.17 4.37
CA ILE A 114 -0.33 -2.72 4.56
C ILE A 114 0.14 -2.35 5.97
N LEU A 115 -0.13 -3.16 7.00
CA LEU A 115 0.32 -2.87 8.37
C LEU A 115 1.86 -2.76 8.52
N PRO A 116 2.68 -3.60 7.86
CA PRO A 116 4.13 -3.40 7.86
C PRO A 116 4.57 -2.08 7.23
N ILE A 117 3.82 -1.58 6.23
CA ILE A 117 4.06 -0.25 5.64
C ILE A 117 3.69 0.83 6.64
N LYS A 118 2.51 0.76 7.27
CA LYS A 118 2.10 1.68 8.34
C LYS A 118 3.18 1.81 9.41
N ALA A 119 3.78 0.69 9.83
CA ALA A 119 4.84 0.69 10.84
C ALA A 119 6.16 1.35 10.39
N LEU A 120 6.36 1.63 9.09
CA LEU A 120 7.51 2.41 8.61
C LEU A 120 7.30 3.92 8.78
N TYR A 121 6.05 4.37 8.85
CA TYR A 121 5.66 5.78 8.91
C TYR A 121 5.14 6.19 10.29
N CYS A 122 4.58 5.24 11.03
CA CYS A 122 3.99 5.44 12.34
C CYS A 122 4.87 4.79 13.41
N GLU A 123 5.74 5.58 14.05
CA GLU A 123 6.56 5.18 15.21
C GLU A 123 5.80 5.30 16.54
#